data_AF-A0A8J2VKY5-F1
#
_entry.id   AF-A0A8J2VKY5-F1
#
_cell.length_a   1.000
_cell.length_b   1.000
_cell.length_c   1.000
_cell.angle_alpha   90.00
_cell.angle_beta   90.00
_cell.angle_gamma   90.00
#
_symmetry.space_group_name_H-M   'P 1'
#
loop_
_entity.id
_entity.type
_entity.pdbx_description
1 polymer ?
#
loop_
_entity_poly.entity_id
_entity_poly.type
_entity_poly.pdbx_seq_one_letter_code
_entity_poly.pdbx_strand_id
1 'polypeptide(L)'
;MDFNIKEYESLMAGLEAREEKIIRLIEQTLRSISQETKASRVEKSLKEIFQGWHTLQETRQLQNRIERMMDSQAKNETKSKVKVLEKY
;
A
#
# COMPACT_ATOMS: atom_id res chain seq x y z
N MET A 1 4.00 -17.48 16.06
CA MET A 1 3.16 -17.23 14.87
C MET A 1 4.09 -17.30 13.70
N ASP A 2 4.10 -18.42 12.99
CA ASP A 2 4.77 -18.49 11.69
C ASP A 2 4.01 -17.56 10.76
N PHE A 3 4.65 -16.48 10.33
CA PHE A 3 4.07 -15.58 9.35
C PHE A 3 4.01 -16.35 8.03
N ASN A 4 2.80 -16.76 7.64
CA ASN A 4 2.59 -17.56 6.45
C ASN A 4 2.92 -16.69 5.23
N ILE A 5 3.98 -17.06 4.49
CA ILE A 5 4.43 -16.34 3.29
C ILE A 5 3.26 -16.14 2.31
N LYS A 6 2.34 -17.11 2.21
CA LYS A 6 1.14 -17.01 1.37
C LYS A 6 0.16 -15.93 1.85
N GLU A 7 0.03 -15.73 3.16
CA GLU A 7 -0.82 -14.67 3.72
C GLU A 7 -0.19 -13.29 3.48
N TYR A 8 1.14 -13.18 3.60
CA TYR A 8 1.87 -11.97 3.23
C TYR A 8 1.71 -11.64 1.75
N GLU A 9 1.95 -12.60 0.85
CA GLU A 9 1.79 -12.41 -0.60
C GLU A 9 0.35 -12.01 -0.96
N SER A 10 -0.64 -12.68 -0.36
CA SER A 10 -2.06 -12.33 -0.57
C SER A 10 -2.39 -10.94 -0.06
N LEU A 11 -1.82 -10.51 1.07
CA LEU A 11 -2.03 -9.18 1.63
C LEU A 11 -1.39 -8.11 0.74
N MET A 12 -0.15 -8.32 0.29
CA MET A 12 0.55 -7.39 -0.61
C MET A 12 -0.17 -7.24 -1.93
N ALA A 13 -0.59 -8.35 -2.56
CA ALA A 13 -1.40 -8.30 -3.78
C ALA A 13 -2.72 -7.53 -3.59
N GLY A 14 -3.35 -7.67 -2.43
CA GLY A 14 -4.56 -6.90 -2.08
C GLY A 14 -4.29 -5.39 -1.97
N LEU A 15 -3.15 -4.99 -1.40
CA LEU A 15 -2.74 -3.59 -1.28
C LEU A 15 -2.37 -2.99 -2.64
N GLU A 16 -1.67 -3.74 -3.50
CA GLU A 16 -1.36 -3.35 -4.88
C GLU A 16 -2.64 -3.14 -5.71
N ALA A 17 -3.58 -4.07 -5.64
CA ALA A 17 -4.88 -3.94 -6.32
C ALA A 17 -5.68 -2.73 -5.81
N ARG A 18 -5.60 -2.43 -4.51
CA ARG A 18 -6.23 -1.23 -3.92
C ARG A 18 -5.57 0.04 -4.45
N GLU A 19 -4.24 0.10 -4.48
CA GLU A 19 -3.50 1.22 -5.05
C GLU A 19 -3.88 1.46 -6.51
N GLU A 20 -3.89 0.42 -7.35
CA GLU A 20 -4.26 0.54 -8.75
C GLU A 20 -5.69 1.09 -8.92
N LYS A 21 -6.63 0.62 -8.10
CA LYS A 21 -8.01 1.12 -8.12
C LYS A 21 -8.07 2.61 -7.77
N ILE A 22 -7.30 3.07 -6.78
CA ILE A 22 -7.26 4.49 -6.38
C ILE A 22 -6.70 5.33 -7.53
N ILE A 23 -5.59 4.89 -8.16
CA ILE A 23 -4.98 5.59 -9.29
C ILE A 23 -5.98 5.72 -10.45
N ARG A 24 -6.65 4.62 -10.84
CA ARG A 24 -7.66 4.63 -11.91
C ARG A 24 -8.80 5.59 -11.62
N LEU A 25 -9.28 5.66 -10.37
CA LEU A 25 -10.32 6.61 -9.98
C LEU A 25 -9.84 8.06 -10.08
N ILE A 26 -8.63 8.36 -9.60
CA ILE A 26 -8.04 9.70 -9.72
C ILE A 26 -7.90 10.11 -11.18
N GLU A 27 -7.39 9.22 -12.04
CA GLU A 27 -7.27 9.48 -13.48
C GLU A 27 -8.62 9.74 -14.15
N GLN A 28 -9.63 8.94 -13.81
CA GLN A 28 -10.98 9.13 -14.33
C GLN A 28 -11.56 10.48 -13.89
N THR A 29 -11.41 10.85 -12.63
CA THR A 29 -11.88 12.13 -12.10
C THR A 29 -11.15 13.30 -12.75
N LEU A 30 -9.83 13.21 -12.95
CA LEU A 30 -9.06 14.22 -13.69
C LEU A 30 -9.55 14.40 -15.13
N ARG A 31 -9.83 13.30 -15.83
CA ARG A 31 -10.42 13.35 -17.18
C ARG A 31 -11.81 13.96 -17.19
N SER A 32 -12.61 13.74 -16.15
CA SER A 32 -13.92 14.37 -16.01
C SER A 32 -13.81 15.87 -15.76
N ILE A 33 -12.82 16.32 -14.98
CA ILE A 33 -12.60 17.74 -14.68
C ILE A 33 -12.28 18.54 -15.94
N SER A 34 -11.49 17.98 -16.87
CA SER A 34 -11.11 18.70 -18.09
C SER A 34 -12.28 19.05 -19.02
N GLN A 35 -13.43 18.41 -18.82
CA GLN A 35 -14.66 18.64 -19.57
C GLN A 35 -15.72 19.43 -18.76
N GLU A 36 -15.46 19.71 -17.48
CA GLU A 36 -16.43 20.36 -16.59
C GLU A 36 -16.27 21.89 -16.64
N THR A 37 -17.39 22.59 -16.83
CA THR A 37 -17.43 24.05 -16.98
C THR A 37 -17.88 24.75 -15.70
N LYS A 38 -18.45 24.01 -14.75
CA LYS A 38 -18.91 24.56 -13.47
C LYS A 38 -17.79 24.49 -12.44
N ALA A 39 -17.27 25.65 -12.05
CA ALA A 39 -16.20 25.77 -11.06
C ALA A 39 -16.49 25.03 -9.73
N SER A 40 -17.73 25.04 -9.24
CA SER A 40 -18.10 24.32 -8.01
C SER A 40 -18.01 22.80 -8.13
N ARG A 41 -18.25 22.25 -9.32
CA ARG A 41 -18.08 20.81 -9.60
C ARG A 41 -16.62 20.44 -9.78
N VAL A 42 -15.83 21.32 -10.41
CA VAL A 42 -14.37 21.19 -10.48
C VAL A 42 -13.78 21.16 -9.07
N GLU A 43 -14.16 22.11 -8.20
CA GLU A 43 -13.68 22.16 -6.82
C GLU A 43 -14.03 20.90 -6.03
N LYS A 44 -15.26 20.41 -6.18
CA LYS A 44 -15.68 19.14 -5.56
C LYS A 44 -14.82 17.97 -6.05
N SER A 45 -14.61 17.86 -7.36
CA SER A 45 -13.83 16.78 -7.96
C SER A 45 -12.35 16.85 -7.55
N LEU A 46 -11.79 18.05 -7.40
CA LEU A 46 -10.44 18.26 -6.85
C LEU A 46 -10.32 17.80 -5.39
N LYS A 47 -11.34 18.04 -4.56
CA LYS A 47 -11.38 17.53 -3.18
C LYS A 47 -11.42 16.00 -3.15
N GLU A 48 -12.20 15.38 -4.04
CA GLU A 48 -12.25 13.92 -4.18
C GLU A 48 -10.89 13.35 -4.61
N ILE A 49 -10.20 13.99 -5.56
CA ILE A 49 -8.82 13.62 -5.94
C ILE A 49 -7.86 13.74 -4.75
N PHE A 50 -7.94 14.84 -3.99
CA PHE A 50 -7.08 15.04 -2.82
C PHE A 50 -7.29 13.95 -1.76
N GLN A 51 -8.54 13.57 -1.50
CA GLN A 51 -8.87 12.46 -0.60
C GLN A 51 -8.32 11.12 -1.13
N GLY A 52 -8.53 10.84 -2.42
CA GLY A 52 -7.97 9.64 -3.06
C GLY A 52 -6.45 9.58 -2.95
N TRP A 53 -5.77 10.72 -3.14
CA TRP A 53 -4.33 10.84 -2.98
C TRP A 53 -3.87 10.53 -1.54
N HIS A 54 -4.57 11.04 -0.53
CA HIS A 54 -4.29 10.71 0.86
C HIS A 54 -4.41 9.19 1.11
N THR A 55 -5.48 8.57 0.61
CA THR A 55 -5.68 7.12 0.73
C THR A 55 -4.60 6.33 0.00
N LEU A 56 -4.10 6.82 -1.14
CA LEU A 56 -2.96 6.22 -1.85
C LEU A 56 -1.70 6.24 -0.97
N GLN A 57 -1.41 7.39 -0.35
CA GLN A 57 -0.26 7.51 0.55
C GLN A 57 -0.37 6.57 1.76
N GLU A 58 -1.54 6.47 2.38
CA GLU A 58 -1.79 5.50 3.47
C GLU A 58 -1.57 4.06 3.00
N THR A 59 -2.04 3.70 1.80
CA THR A 59 -1.85 2.37 1.22
C THR A 59 -0.36 2.05 1.08
N ARG A 60 0.43 2.97 0.52
CA ARG A 60 1.88 2.83 0.37
C ARG A 60 2.61 2.78 1.70
N GLN A 61 2.17 3.56 2.69
CA GLN A 61 2.75 3.50 4.03
C GLN A 61 2.50 2.14 4.69
N LEU A 62 1.31 1.56 4.50
CA LEU A 62 1.00 0.21 4.99
C LEU A 62 1.87 -0.85 4.31
N GLN A 63 2.00 -0.83 2.98
CA GLN A 63 2.90 -1.73 2.24
C GLN A 63 4.33 -1.65 2.80
N ASN A 64 4.91 -0.45 2.87
CA ASN A 64 6.25 -0.23 3.40
C ASN A 64 6.44 -0.69 4.85
N ARG A 65 5.38 -0.62 5.67
CA ARG A 65 5.42 -1.09 7.06
C ARG A 65 5.40 -2.62 7.12
N ILE A 66 4.58 -3.26 6.29
CA ILE A 66 4.46 -4.71 6.19
C ILE A 66 5.77 -5.33 5.66
N GLU A 67 6.37 -4.75 4.62
CA GLU A 67 7.69 -5.16 4.10
C GLU A 67 8.78 -5.09 5.18
N ARG A 68 8.86 -3.97 5.92
CA ARG A 68 9.83 -3.82 7.01
C ARG A 68 9.63 -4.83 8.14
N MET A 69 8.38 -5.22 8.43
CA MET A 69 8.09 -6.25 9.43
C MET A 69 8.59 -7.63 8.98
N MET A 70 8.38 -7.98 7.70
CA MET A 70 8.91 -9.22 7.12
C MET A 70 10.45 -9.25 7.14
N ASP A 71 11.11 -8.18 6.70
CA ASP A 71 12.57 -8.08 6.71
C ASP A 71 13.16 -8.23 8.11
N SER A 72 12.50 -7.64 9.11
CA SER A 72 12.93 -7.71 10.51
C SER A 72 12.75 -9.12 11.09
N GLN A 73 11.68 -9.83 10.72
CA GLN A 73 11.47 -11.22 11.11
C GLN A 73 12.50 -12.16 10.47
N ALA A 74 12.74 -12.03 9.16
CA ALA A 74 13.74 -12.84 8.45
C ALA A 74 15.15 -12.71 9.06
N LYS A 75 15.53 -11.49 9.46
CA LYS A 75 16.81 -11.23 10.16
C LYS A 75 16.87 -11.86 11.56
N ASN A 76 15.77 -11.90 12.29
CA ASN A 76 15.71 -12.50 13.62
C ASN A 76 15.76 -14.04 13.56
N GLU A 77 15.09 -14.66 12.60
CA GLU A 77 15.16 -16.12 12.40
C GLU A 77 16.57 -16.58 12.03
N THR A 78 17.26 -15.80 11.19
CA THR A 78 18.65 -16.09 10.79
C THR A 78 19.60 -16.04 12.01
N LYS A 79 19.47 -15.04 12.88
CA LYS A 79 20.29 -14.94 14.11
C LYS A 79 20.00 -16.07 15.10
N SER A 80 18.74 -16.48 15.22
CA SER A 80 18.35 -17.60 16.10
C SER A 80 18.95 -18.93 15.63
N LYS A 81 18.97 -19.19 14.31
CA LYS A 81 19.60 -20.40 13.76
C LYS A 81 21.11 -20.44 13.96
N VAL A 82 21.81 -19.30 13.82
CA VAL A 82 23.26 -19.21 14.06
C VAL A 82 23.62 -19.48 15.54
N LYS A 83 22.87 -18.92 16.50
CA LYS A 83 23.11 -19.17 17.94
C LYS A 83 22.90 -20.62 18.38
N VAL A 84 22.05 -21.37 17.67
CA VAL A 84 21.83 -22.80 17.95
C VAL A 84 22.99 -23.65 17.42
N LEU A 85 23.60 -23.24 16.31
CA LEU A 85 24.76 -23.93 15.73
C LEU A 85 26.06 -23.70 16.51
N GLU A 86 26.22 -22.57 17.20
CA GLU A 86 27.38 -22.28 18.06
C GLU A 86 27.35 -23.00 19.43
N LYS A 87 26.28 -23.75 19.73
CA LYS A 87 26.10 -24.48 20.99
C LYS A 87 26.41 -25.98 20.92
N TYR A 88 26.91 -26.46 19.78
CA TYR A 88 27.39 -27.82 19.54
C TYR A 88 28.83 -27.76 19.03
#